data_AF-A0A176WGQ5-F1
#
_entry.id   AF-A0A176WGQ5-F1
#
_cell.length_a   1.000
_cell.length_b   1.000
_cell.length_c   1.000
_cell.angle_alpha   90.00
_cell.angle_beta   90.00
_cell.angle_gamma   90.00
#
_symmetry.space_group_name_H-M   'P 1'
#
loop_
_entity.id
_entity.type
_entity.pdbx_description
1 polymer ?
#
loop_
_entity_poly.entity_id
_entity_poly.type
_entity_poly.pdbx_seq_one_letter_code
_entity_poly.pdbx_strand_id
1 'polypeptide(L)'
;MLLRNGLELGRRPELEMAALFQLWLLQRKNAGLEGRREHEVQSQELQQWTIKLDESSDTRTCEPHGPNGKSPWVDCGERRLAGYFLLMSNEKSFGDSSWGAELTSPVMMMMMMMMKSYSSAAVLVAASFLLLGCGSLWRPVHARDWVGQRYVDEAEFVLVHGASGGAWNWYKTLTALQHSGFKTSAVDLTSNGIDKTSSDNVTSLAQFAQPLTDYLGNVAGKVILVGHSLGGVSISYAMEMFPHKIIKAIYVTAIMPKNNQSAVDTFPPDLFPSFLANGVFSLNYANGLNSNPTSISINRSNVIDYIAQESPLETQLLALALLGSTPYGGFALPLTLTPERYGSVRRFYVVTGRDKLLPPSYQESLFEANPVEAAFRLQKSDHCPFFSYPEELTALLLYIALL
;
A
#
# COMPACT_ATOMS: atom_id res chain seq x y z
N MET A 1 6.86 36.15 -1.33
CA MET A 1 6.46 36.61 -2.67
C MET A 1 7.60 36.32 -3.64
N LEU A 2 7.55 35.15 -4.30
CA LEU A 2 8.22 34.79 -5.56
C LEU A 2 7.95 33.29 -5.81
N LEU A 3 6.77 33.01 -6.39
CA LEU A 3 6.47 31.77 -7.09
C LEU A 3 6.94 31.97 -8.53
N ARG A 4 8.02 31.29 -8.93
CA ARG A 4 8.37 30.96 -10.33
C ARG A 4 9.70 30.20 -10.31
N ASN A 5 9.62 28.90 -10.49
CA ASN A 5 10.43 28.15 -11.45
C ASN A 5 9.92 26.71 -11.46
N GLY A 6 9.41 26.31 -12.63
CA GLY A 6 8.98 24.95 -12.89
C GLY A 6 10.17 23.99 -12.82
N LEU A 7 9.94 22.89 -12.13
CA LEU A 7 10.59 21.62 -12.45
C LEU A 7 9.49 20.75 -13.03
N GLU A 8 9.41 20.71 -14.36
CA GLU A 8 8.82 19.56 -15.05
C GLU A 8 9.67 18.34 -14.68
N LEU A 9 9.35 17.69 -13.56
CA LEU A 9 9.76 16.32 -13.32
C LEU A 9 9.13 15.51 -14.45
N GLY A 10 9.98 15.04 -15.35
CA GLY A 10 9.60 14.28 -16.53
C GLY A 10 8.67 13.13 -16.13
N ARG A 11 7.37 13.32 -16.34
CA ARG A 11 6.39 12.26 -16.25
C ARG A 11 6.85 11.19 -17.24
N ARG A 12 7.09 9.99 -16.74
CA ARG A 12 7.30 8.80 -17.58
C ARG A 12 5.95 8.08 -17.68
N PRO A 13 5.04 8.48 -18.57
CA PRO A 13 3.74 7.83 -18.73
C PRO A 13 3.86 6.33 -19.02
N GLU A 14 5.01 5.89 -19.53
CA GLU A 14 5.34 4.47 -19.73
C GLU A 14 5.42 3.68 -18.42
N LEU A 15 5.94 4.27 -17.33
CA LEU A 15 6.01 3.61 -16.01
C LEU A 15 4.64 3.55 -15.33
N GLU A 16 3.83 4.60 -15.48
CA GLU A 16 2.43 4.61 -15.01
C GLU A 16 1.61 3.52 -15.74
N MET A 17 1.76 3.41 -17.06
CA MET A 17 1.09 2.39 -17.87
C MET A 17 1.58 0.97 -17.52
N ALA A 18 2.87 0.78 -17.25
CA ALA A 18 3.41 -0.53 -16.84
C ALA A 18 2.86 -0.96 -15.46
N ALA A 19 2.77 -0.04 -14.49
CA ALA A 19 2.18 -0.31 -13.18
C ALA A 19 0.68 -0.64 -13.29
N LEU A 20 -0.07 0.11 -14.10
CA LEU A 20 -1.49 -0.15 -14.38
C LEU A 20 -1.70 -1.49 -15.10
N PHE A 21 -0.80 -1.88 -15.99
CA PHE A 21 -0.86 -3.18 -16.66
C PHE A 21 -0.57 -4.35 -15.70
N GLN A 22 0.40 -4.19 -14.79
CA GLN A 22 0.67 -5.19 -13.75
C GLN A 22 -0.51 -5.34 -12.78
N LEU A 23 -1.15 -4.23 -12.40
CA LEU A 23 -2.41 -4.21 -11.64
C LEU A 23 -3.51 -5.02 -12.35
N TRP A 24 -3.69 -4.79 -13.65
CA TRP A 24 -4.68 -5.52 -14.44
C TRP A 24 -4.38 -7.03 -14.53
N LEU A 25 -3.11 -7.42 -14.67
CA LEU A 25 -2.68 -8.82 -14.68
C LEU A 25 -2.93 -9.50 -13.31
N LEU A 26 -2.62 -8.82 -12.21
CA LEU A 26 -2.86 -9.32 -10.85
C LEU A 26 -4.36 -9.55 -10.60
N GLN A 27 -5.22 -8.59 -10.98
CA GLN A 27 -6.66 -8.71 -10.84
C GLN A 27 -7.24 -9.86 -11.67
N ARG A 28 -6.80 -10.05 -12.92
CA ARG A 28 -7.29 -11.17 -13.76
C ARG A 28 -6.87 -12.55 -13.26
N LYS A 29 -5.67 -12.67 -12.69
CA LYS A 29 -5.18 -13.96 -12.17
C LYS A 29 -5.94 -14.38 -10.91
N ASN A 30 -6.31 -13.43 -10.05
CA ASN A 30 -7.14 -13.68 -8.88
C ASN A 30 -8.60 -13.99 -9.25
N ALA A 31 -9.19 -13.27 -10.21
CA ALA A 31 -10.53 -13.58 -10.72
C ALA A 31 -10.63 -14.98 -11.35
N GLY A 32 -9.54 -15.46 -11.99
CA GLY A 32 -9.45 -16.82 -12.52
C GLY A 32 -9.33 -17.92 -11.45
N LEU A 33 -8.95 -17.56 -10.21
CA LEU A 33 -8.90 -18.47 -9.06
C LEU A 33 -10.23 -18.50 -8.28
N GLU A 34 -10.96 -17.38 -8.24
CA GLU A 34 -12.32 -17.31 -7.69
C GLU A 34 -13.36 -17.96 -8.61
N GLY A 35 -13.28 -17.73 -9.93
CA GLY A 35 -14.19 -18.36 -10.90
C GLY A 35 -14.09 -19.89 -10.97
N ARG A 36 -12.97 -20.49 -10.53
CA ARG A 36 -12.84 -21.95 -10.38
C ARG A 36 -13.53 -22.49 -9.13
N ARG A 37 -13.65 -21.70 -8.05
CA ARG A 37 -14.36 -22.11 -6.83
C ARG A 37 -15.88 -21.98 -6.97
N GLU A 38 -16.35 -20.95 -7.69
CA GLU A 38 -17.79 -20.77 -7.92
C GLU A 38 -18.38 -21.87 -8.81
N HIS A 39 -17.62 -22.36 -9.79
CA HIS A 39 -18.05 -23.48 -10.65
C HIS A 39 -18.20 -24.81 -9.91
N GLU A 40 -17.54 -25.00 -8.76
CA GLU A 40 -17.60 -26.23 -7.95
C GLU A 40 -18.71 -26.19 -6.88
N VAL A 41 -19.27 -25.00 -6.60
CA VAL A 41 -20.33 -24.80 -5.60
C VAL A 41 -21.72 -24.57 -6.24
N GLN A 42 -21.80 -24.10 -7.49
CA GLN A 42 -23.08 -23.80 -8.15
C GLN A 42 -23.87 -25.01 -8.70
N SER A 43 -23.43 -26.26 -8.52
CA SER A 43 -24.16 -27.44 -9.01
C SER A 43 -25.28 -27.95 -8.08
N GLN A 44 -25.55 -27.31 -6.93
CA GLN A 44 -26.53 -27.82 -5.96
C GLN A 44 -27.76 -26.96 -5.66
N GLU A 45 -27.86 -25.70 -6.10
CA GLU A 45 -29.02 -24.86 -5.73
C GLU A 45 -29.49 -23.92 -6.86
N LEU A 46 -30.13 -24.50 -7.88
CA LEU A 46 -30.93 -23.73 -8.84
C LEU A 46 -32.36 -24.30 -8.91
N GLN A 47 -33.19 -23.89 -7.94
CA GLN A 47 -34.64 -23.88 -8.11
C GLN A 47 -35.24 -22.60 -7.50
N GLN A 48 -36.08 -21.94 -8.31
CA GLN A 48 -36.94 -20.79 -7.96
C GLN A 48 -36.15 -19.47 -7.81
N TRP A 49 -36.40 -18.38 -8.53
CA TRP A 49 -37.67 -17.66 -8.70
C TRP A 49 -37.66 -16.78 -9.97
N THR A 50 -38.85 -16.53 -10.53
CA THR A 50 -39.08 -15.81 -11.80
C THR A 50 -39.86 -14.50 -11.57
N ILE A 51 -39.58 -13.47 -12.41
CA ILE A 51 -40.42 -12.29 -12.79
C ILE A 51 -40.41 -11.11 -11.77
N LYS A 52 -40.16 -9.82 -12.10
CA LYS A 52 -40.73 -8.94 -13.16
C LYS A 52 -39.86 -7.69 -13.38
N LEU A 53 -39.66 -7.29 -14.63
CA LEU A 53 -39.14 -5.97 -15.04
C LEU A 53 -40.32 -5.01 -15.27
N ASP A 54 -40.14 -3.74 -14.91
CA ASP A 54 -40.99 -2.63 -15.36
C ASP A 54 -40.08 -1.48 -15.81
N GLU A 55 -40.27 -1.03 -17.05
CA GLU A 55 -39.55 0.05 -17.71
C GLU A 55 -40.45 1.28 -17.74
N SER A 56 -39.95 2.44 -17.31
CA SER A 56 -40.42 3.73 -17.86
C SER A 56 -39.40 4.86 -17.65
N SER A 57 -38.98 5.44 -18.78
CA SER A 57 -38.77 6.88 -19.09
C SER A 57 -37.95 7.78 -18.14
N ASP A 58 -37.28 8.85 -18.57
CA ASP A 58 -36.72 9.37 -19.83
C ASP A 58 -35.97 10.66 -19.38
N THR A 59 -34.83 10.95 -20.02
CA THR A 59 -34.06 12.21 -20.14
C THR A 59 -34.24 13.39 -19.14
N ARG A 60 -33.11 13.97 -18.69
CA ARG A 60 -32.88 15.44 -18.67
C ARG A 60 -31.41 15.87 -18.52
N THR A 61 -31.09 16.90 -19.29
CA THR A 61 -29.84 17.65 -19.50
C THR A 61 -29.46 18.58 -18.33
N CYS A 62 -28.18 18.95 -18.22
CA CYS A 62 -27.73 20.08 -17.39
C CYS A 62 -26.60 20.88 -18.09
N GLU A 63 -26.85 22.18 -18.29
CA GLU A 63 -25.84 23.22 -18.55
C GLU A 63 -25.51 23.99 -17.25
N PRO A 64 -24.38 24.72 -17.18
CA PRO A 64 -23.79 25.21 -15.93
C PRO A 64 -24.06 26.70 -15.67
N HIS A 65 -24.14 27.10 -14.39
CA HIS A 65 -23.37 28.22 -13.78
C HIS A 65 -23.91 28.62 -12.39
N GLY A 66 -22.98 28.87 -11.45
CA GLY A 66 -23.20 29.59 -10.20
C GLY A 66 -21.86 29.91 -9.49
N PRO A 67 -21.63 31.13 -8.96
CA PRO A 67 -20.30 31.69 -8.76
C PRO A 67 -19.82 31.59 -7.31
N ASN A 68 -18.57 31.16 -7.11
CA ASN A 68 -17.64 31.69 -6.12
C ASN A 68 -16.28 31.03 -6.30
N GLY A 69 -15.34 31.79 -6.87
CA GLY A 69 -13.97 31.35 -7.04
C GLY A 69 -13.24 31.30 -5.69
N LYS A 70 -12.62 30.15 -5.41
CA LYS A 70 -11.25 29.99 -4.88
C LYS A 70 -10.91 28.51 -4.71
N SER A 71 -10.03 27.99 -5.57
CA SER A 71 -8.90 27.13 -5.19
C SER A 71 -7.93 27.00 -6.37
N PRO A 72 -6.61 26.96 -6.16
CA PRO A 72 -5.65 26.58 -7.18
C PRO A 72 -5.31 25.10 -7.00
N TRP A 73 -6.29 24.20 -7.19
CA TRP A 73 -6.00 22.77 -7.35
C TRP A 73 -5.77 22.49 -8.83
N VAL A 74 -4.66 21.83 -9.14
CA VAL A 74 -4.54 21.07 -10.39
C VAL A 74 -5.38 19.81 -10.19
N ASP A 75 -6.65 19.86 -10.57
CA ASP A 75 -7.46 18.67 -10.80
C ASP A 75 -6.96 17.99 -12.08
N CYS A 76 -5.93 17.16 -11.91
CA CYS A 76 -5.46 16.23 -12.93
C CYS A 76 -5.36 14.84 -12.30
N GLY A 77 -6.50 14.16 -12.14
CA GLY A 77 -6.48 12.75 -11.72
C GLY A 77 -7.79 12.01 -11.94
N GLU A 78 -8.93 12.66 -11.68
CA GLU A 78 -10.19 11.90 -11.58
C GLU A 78 -10.88 11.61 -12.91
N ARG A 79 -10.75 12.45 -13.94
CA ARG A 79 -11.48 12.21 -15.21
C ARG A 79 -10.91 11.08 -16.07
N ARG A 80 -9.65 10.66 -15.87
CA ARG A 80 -9.07 9.54 -16.63
C ARG A 80 -9.23 8.21 -15.91
N LEU A 81 -8.92 8.13 -14.61
CA LEU A 81 -9.05 6.87 -13.87
C LEU A 81 -10.51 6.46 -13.67
N ALA A 82 -11.43 7.40 -13.38
CA ALA A 82 -12.85 7.07 -13.28
C ALA A 82 -13.46 6.62 -14.63
N GLY A 83 -12.97 7.17 -15.75
CA GLY A 83 -13.37 6.76 -17.10
C GLY A 83 -12.91 5.34 -17.45
N TYR A 84 -11.74 4.91 -16.98
CA TYR A 84 -11.25 3.54 -17.17
C TYR A 84 -11.92 2.52 -16.24
N PHE A 85 -12.30 2.92 -15.02
CA PHE A 85 -13.03 2.06 -14.09
C PHE A 85 -14.49 1.80 -14.51
N LEU A 86 -15.20 2.79 -15.07
CA LEU A 86 -16.60 2.63 -15.50
C LEU A 86 -16.77 1.78 -16.77
N LEU A 87 -15.78 1.76 -17.66
CA LEU A 87 -15.82 0.97 -18.90
C LEU A 87 -15.64 -0.55 -18.65
N MET A 88 -15.14 -0.94 -17.48
CA MET A 88 -14.89 -2.35 -17.13
C MET A 88 -16.02 -2.99 -16.31
N SER A 89 -17.05 -2.23 -15.91
CA SER A 89 -18.10 -2.70 -14.99
C SER A 89 -19.51 -2.76 -15.58
N ASN A 90 -19.72 -2.42 -16.87
CA ASN A 90 -21.05 -2.35 -17.48
C ASN A 90 -21.14 -3.19 -18.77
N GLU A 91 -21.23 -4.51 -18.63
CA GLU A 91 -21.66 -5.42 -19.71
C GLU A 91 -23.11 -5.88 -19.46
N LYS A 92 -24.08 -4.98 -19.60
CA LYS A 92 -25.50 -5.38 -19.80
C LYS A 92 -26.24 -4.33 -20.61
N SER A 93 -26.02 -4.33 -21.93
CA SER A 93 -27.05 -4.02 -22.95
C SER A 93 -26.40 -3.77 -24.30
N PHE A 94 -26.27 -4.80 -25.14
CA PHE A 94 -26.34 -4.65 -26.59
C PHE A 94 -26.76 -5.99 -27.17
N GLY A 95 -28.08 -6.18 -27.26
CA GLY A 95 -28.71 -7.23 -28.02
C GLY A 95 -28.99 -6.79 -29.45
N ASP A 96 -28.93 -7.77 -30.35
CA ASP A 96 -29.44 -7.81 -31.71
C ASP A 96 -28.78 -6.93 -32.78
N SER A 97 -27.67 -7.44 -33.32
CA SER A 97 -27.62 -7.67 -34.77
C SER A 97 -26.62 -8.78 -35.11
N SER A 98 -27.07 -9.65 -36.02
CA SER A 98 -26.40 -10.86 -36.50
C SER A 98 -25.18 -10.55 -37.36
N TRP A 99 -24.07 -10.19 -36.72
CA TRP A 99 -22.69 -10.32 -37.22
C TRP A 99 -21.82 -10.73 -36.03
N GLY A 100 -21.90 -12.01 -35.69
CA GLY A 100 -21.32 -12.58 -34.48
C GLY A 100 -19.82 -12.87 -34.57
N ALA A 101 -19.12 -12.45 -33.52
CA ALA A 101 -17.94 -13.08 -32.94
C ALA A 101 -16.63 -13.06 -33.75
N GLU A 102 -15.94 -11.91 -33.79
CA GLU A 102 -14.45 -11.92 -33.80
C GLU A 102 -13.73 -10.61 -33.42
N LEU A 103 -14.41 -9.54 -32.97
CA LEU A 103 -13.77 -8.22 -32.81
C LEU A 103 -13.96 -7.50 -31.45
N THR A 104 -14.10 -8.24 -30.36
CA THR A 104 -14.23 -7.64 -29.00
C THR A 104 -13.22 -8.18 -27.98
N SER A 105 -11.94 -8.29 -28.38
CA SER A 105 -10.85 -8.48 -27.41
C SER A 105 -10.40 -7.12 -26.84
N PRO A 106 -10.28 -6.96 -25.51
CA PRO A 106 -9.72 -5.76 -24.87
C PRO A 106 -8.31 -5.38 -25.38
N VAL A 107 -7.57 -6.35 -25.94
CA VAL A 107 -6.29 -6.15 -26.62
C VAL A 107 -6.43 -5.27 -27.86
N MET A 108 -7.54 -5.41 -28.61
CA MET A 108 -7.84 -4.59 -29.79
C MET A 108 -8.12 -3.13 -29.40
N MET A 109 -8.79 -2.92 -28.26
CA MET A 109 -9.09 -1.58 -27.74
C MET A 109 -7.82 -0.89 -27.22
N MET A 110 -6.93 -1.65 -26.56
CA MET A 110 -5.59 -1.18 -26.16
C MET A 110 -4.71 -0.85 -27.38
N MET A 111 -4.75 -1.66 -28.44
CA MET A 111 -4.08 -1.35 -29.72
C MET A 111 -4.61 -0.07 -30.37
N MET A 112 -5.93 0.14 -30.38
CA MET A 112 -6.53 1.37 -30.91
C MET A 112 -6.13 2.63 -30.13
N MET A 113 -5.95 2.51 -28.80
CA MET A 113 -5.46 3.60 -27.96
C MET A 113 -3.97 3.89 -28.18
N MET A 114 -3.15 2.86 -28.42
CA MET A 114 -1.75 3.03 -28.82
C MET A 114 -1.62 3.68 -30.21
N MET A 115 -2.48 3.31 -31.16
CA MET A 115 -2.47 3.90 -32.52
C MET A 115 -2.89 5.38 -32.55
N LYS A 116 -3.69 5.86 -31.58
CA LYS A 116 -4.09 7.27 -31.50
C LYS A 116 -3.03 8.20 -30.90
N SER A 117 -1.95 7.65 -30.32
CA SER A 117 -1.03 8.42 -29.47
C SER A 117 0.41 8.50 -29.98
N TYR A 118 0.79 7.74 -31.03
CA TYR A 118 2.17 7.71 -31.53
C TYR A 118 2.21 7.73 -33.06
N SER A 119 3.07 8.59 -33.64
CA SER A 119 3.45 8.48 -35.04
C SER A 119 4.77 7.71 -35.16
N SER A 120 4.89 6.93 -36.24
CA SER A 120 6.13 6.38 -36.82
C SER A 120 6.62 5.02 -36.31
N ALA A 121 6.59 4.03 -37.22
CA ALA A 121 7.40 2.80 -37.36
C ALA A 121 7.53 1.80 -36.19
N ALA A 122 7.72 2.21 -34.94
CA ALA A 122 7.94 1.30 -33.81
C ALA A 122 6.70 0.44 -33.48
N VAL A 123 5.50 1.00 -33.66
CA VAL A 123 4.22 0.31 -33.46
C VAL A 123 4.01 -0.82 -34.49
N LEU A 124 4.53 -0.66 -35.71
CA LEU A 124 4.42 -1.68 -36.77
C LEU A 124 5.34 -2.88 -36.50
N VAL A 125 6.51 -2.66 -35.91
CA VAL A 125 7.42 -3.76 -35.53
C VAL A 125 6.82 -4.58 -34.37
N ALA A 126 6.27 -3.92 -33.35
CA ALA A 126 5.60 -4.59 -32.23
C ALA A 126 4.34 -5.36 -32.66
N ALA A 127 3.54 -4.81 -33.59
CA ALA A 127 2.39 -5.50 -34.16
C ALA A 127 2.79 -6.71 -35.04
N SER A 128 3.94 -6.66 -35.72
CA SER A 128 4.41 -7.75 -36.58
C SER A 128 4.86 -8.98 -35.77
N PHE A 129 5.41 -8.80 -34.57
CA PHE A 129 5.78 -9.91 -33.68
C PHE A 129 4.57 -10.67 -33.12
N LEU A 130 3.41 -10.00 -32.99
CA LEU A 130 2.18 -10.59 -32.47
C LEU A 130 1.35 -11.31 -33.55
N LEU A 131 1.43 -10.86 -34.80
CA LEU A 131 0.68 -11.46 -35.92
C LEU A 131 1.34 -12.70 -36.55
N LEU A 132 2.64 -12.92 -36.32
CA LEU A 132 3.40 -14.02 -36.95
C LEU A 132 3.41 -15.35 -36.17
N GLY A 133 2.48 -15.57 -35.24
CA GLY A 133 2.10 -16.92 -34.80
C GLY A 133 3.25 -17.86 -34.41
N CYS A 134 4.30 -17.36 -33.75
CA CYS A 134 5.38 -18.22 -33.23
C CYS A 134 4.94 -18.81 -31.88
N GLY A 135 4.10 -19.85 -31.94
CA GLY A 135 3.49 -20.55 -30.80
C GLY A 135 4.44 -21.35 -29.91
N SER A 136 5.73 -21.03 -29.87
CA SER A 136 6.75 -21.79 -29.13
C SER A 136 7.67 -20.95 -28.24
N LEU A 137 7.36 -19.67 -28.02
CA LEU A 137 8.16 -18.80 -27.13
C LEU A 137 7.33 -17.95 -26.15
N TRP A 138 6.25 -18.49 -25.59
CA TRP A 138 5.60 -17.84 -24.44
C TRP A 138 6.37 -18.15 -23.15
N ARG A 139 7.43 -17.37 -22.88
CA ARG A 139 7.89 -17.19 -21.50
C ARG A 139 6.98 -16.15 -20.84
N PRO A 140 6.52 -16.35 -19.59
CA PRO A 140 5.78 -15.31 -18.89
C PRO A 140 6.67 -14.07 -18.78
N VAL A 141 6.26 -12.98 -19.44
CA VAL A 141 6.95 -11.69 -19.37
C VAL A 141 6.75 -11.15 -17.94
N HIS A 142 7.83 -11.07 -17.18
CA HIS A 142 7.81 -10.55 -15.81
C HIS A 142 7.77 -9.01 -15.85
N ALA A 143 7.28 -8.37 -14.78
CA ALA A 143 7.32 -6.90 -14.64
C ALA A 143 8.72 -6.32 -14.90
N ARG A 144 9.75 -7.10 -14.56
CA ARG A 144 11.18 -6.82 -14.77
C ARG A 144 11.57 -6.67 -16.24
N ASP A 145 10.84 -7.30 -17.16
CA ASP A 145 11.15 -7.27 -18.59
C ASP A 145 10.72 -5.96 -19.27
N TRP A 146 9.86 -5.16 -18.62
CA TRP A 146 9.41 -3.85 -19.10
C TRP A 146 10.20 -2.68 -18.51
N VAL A 147 10.97 -2.91 -17.45
CA VAL A 147 11.62 -1.84 -16.68
C VAL A 147 13.08 -1.73 -17.10
N GLY A 148 13.34 -0.86 -18.07
CA GLY A 148 14.70 -0.40 -18.38
C GLY A 148 15.26 0.53 -17.30
N GLN A 149 15.58 0.01 -16.11
CA GLN A 149 16.43 0.68 -15.13
C GLN A 149 17.04 -0.32 -14.13
N ARG A 150 18.27 -0.75 -14.45
CA ARG A 150 19.17 -1.65 -13.69
C ARG A 150 19.31 -1.39 -12.17
N TYR A 151 18.82 -0.27 -11.64
CA TYR A 151 18.95 0.12 -10.23
C TYR A 151 17.84 -0.41 -9.32
N VAL A 152 16.65 -0.70 -9.87
CA VAL A 152 15.49 -1.22 -9.10
C VAL A 152 15.47 -2.76 -9.11
N ASP A 153 16.13 -3.37 -10.10
CA ASP A 153 16.17 -4.83 -10.29
C ASP A 153 16.94 -5.60 -9.21
N GLU A 154 17.70 -4.94 -8.33
CA GLU A 154 18.48 -5.59 -7.26
C GLU A 154 17.99 -5.27 -5.85
N ALA A 155 17.01 -4.37 -5.70
CA ALA A 155 16.55 -3.94 -4.39
C ALA A 155 15.50 -4.91 -3.82
N GLU A 156 15.71 -5.32 -2.57
CA GLU A 156 14.78 -6.17 -1.84
C GLU A 156 13.81 -5.33 -1.01
N PHE A 157 12.52 -5.67 -1.04
CA PHE A 157 11.55 -5.11 -0.10
C PHE A 157 11.71 -5.75 1.27
N VAL A 158 11.76 -4.91 2.30
CA VAL A 158 11.77 -5.36 3.70
C VAL A 158 10.59 -4.71 4.41
N LEU A 159 9.59 -5.54 4.76
CA LEU A 159 8.31 -5.12 5.33
C LEU A 159 8.37 -5.23 6.86
N VAL A 160 8.04 -4.13 7.54
CA VAL A 160 8.14 -3.98 8.99
C VAL A 160 6.78 -3.62 9.57
N HIS A 161 6.29 -4.46 10.48
CA HIS A 161 4.96 -4.32 11.07
C HIS A 161 4.89 -3.21 12.13
N GLY A 162 3.66 -2.81 12.46
CA GLY A 162 3.35 -1.87 13.54
C GLY A 162 3.25 -2.49 14.93
N ALA A 163 2.76 -1.71 15.89
CA ALA A 163 2.54 -2.18 17.25
C ALA A 163 1.61 -3.41 17.28
N SER A 164 1.90 -4.35 18.17
CA SER A 164 1.12 -5.57 18.45
C SER A 164 1.04 -6.57 17.30
N GLY A 165 1.51 -6.21 16.10
CA GLY A 165 1.48 -7.04 14.90
C GLY A 165 2.64 -8.03 14.81
N GLY A 166 2.88 -8.48 13.58
CA GLY A 166 4.02 -9.31 13.19
C GLY A 166 4.15 -9.32 11.66
N ALA A 167 5.14 -10.03 11.14
CA ALA A 167 5.35 -10.30 9.72
C ALA A 167 4.11 -10.88 9.05
N TRP A 168 3.27 -11.60 9.81
CA TRP A 168 1.99 -12.14 9.36
C TRP A 168 1.03 -11.06 8.82
N ASN A 169 1.14 -9.79 9.24
CA ASN A 169 0.37 -8.68 8.68
C ASN A 169 0.54 -8.59 7.16
N TRP A 170 1.74 -8.89 6.67
CA TRP A 170 2.14 -8.63 5.30
C TRP A 170 1.88 -9.78 4.34
N TYR A 171 1.24 -10.88 4.75
CA TYR A 171 1.18 -12.10 3.94
C TYR A 171 0.63 -11.88 2.52
N LYS A 172 -0.42 -11.05 2.35
CA LYS A 172 -0.98 -10.71 1.02
C LYS A 172 0.00 -9.89 0.20
N THR A 173 0.49 -8.78 0.75
CA THR A 173 1.42 -7.86 0.07
C THR A 173 2.76 -8.52 -0.25
N LEU A 174 3.30 -9.32 0.66
CA LEU A 174 4.52 -10.11 0.45
C LEU A 174 4.35 -11.05 -0.74
N THR A 175 3.24 -11.80 -0.78
CA THR A 175 2.94 -12.72 -1.88
C THR A 175 2.84 -11.97 -3.20
N ALA A 176 2.15 -10.84 -3.23
CA ALA A 176 1.96 -10.05 -4.44
C ALA A 176 3.27 -9.44 -4.96
N LEU A 177 4.10 -8.87 -4.08
CA LEU A 177 5.42 -8.33 -4.45
C LEU A 177 6.36 -9.41 -4.99
N GLN A 178 6.36 -10.60 -4.38
CA GLN A 178 7.15 -11.74 -4.87
C GLN A 178 6.67 -12.22 -6.24
N HIS A 179 5.34 -12.27 -6.47
CA HIS A 179 4.78 -12.58 -7.78
C HIS A 179 5.13 -11.54 -8.86
N SER A 180 5.29 -10.27 -8.48
CA SER A 180 5.78 -9.22 -9.37
C SER A 180 7.30 -9.29 -9.63
N GLY A 181 7.99 -10.27 -9.05
CA GLY A 181 9.40 -10.55 -9.32
C GLY A 181 10.38 -9.85 -8.39
N PHE A 182 9.90 -9.17 -7.34
CA PHE A 182 10.76 -8.56 -6.33
C PHE A 182 11.13 -9.57 -5.25
N LYS A 183 12.40 -9.54 -4.82
CA LYS A 183 12.78 -10.20 -3.57
C LYS A 183 12.12 -9.42 -2.44
N THR A 184 11.41 -10.11 -1.55
CA THR A 184 10.64 -9.49 -0.48
C THR A 184 10.71 -10.35 0.77
N SER A 185 11.00 -9.70 1.89
CA SER A 185 11.04 -10.29 3.22
C SER A 185 10.14 -9.48 4.17
N ALA A 186 9.47 -10.14 5.11
CA ALA A 186 8.77 -9.49 6.23
C ALA A 186 9.45 -9.92 7.53
N VAL A 187 9.70 -8.97 8.43
CA VAL A 187 10.48 -9.20 9.65
C VAL A 187 9.57 -9.11 10.88
N ASP A 188 9.67 -10.09 11.77
CA ASP A 188 9.16 -9.98 13.14
C ASP A 188 10.16 -9.18 13.98
N LEU A 189 9.70 -8.07 14.55
CA LEU A 189 10.45 -7.33 15.55
C LEU A 189 10.46 -8.10 16.89
N THR A 190 11.40 -7.78 17.77
CA THR A 190 11.54 -8.49 19.05
C THR A 190 10.26 -8.40 19.87
N SER A 191 9.83 -9.52 20.47
CA SER A 191 8.56 -9.71 21.20
C SER A 191 7.28 -9.69 20.35
N ASN A 192 7.39 -9.70 19.02
CA ASN A 192 6.25 -9.64 18.11
C ASN A 192 6.23 -10.82 17.11
N GLY A 193 5.06 -11.06 16.53
CA GLY A 193 4.81 -12.22 15.66
C GLY A 193 5.16 -13.54 16.34
N ILE A 194 6.12 -14.29 15.80
CA ILE A 194 6.54 -15.58 16.37
C ILE A 194 7.75 -15.47 17.33
N ASP A 195 8.30 -14.26 17.54
CA ASP A 195 9.37 -14.06 18.51
C ASP A 195 8.84 -14.27 19.94
N LYS A 196 9.58 -15.05 20.74
CA LYS A 196 9.17 -15.47 22.09
C LYS A 196 9.78 -14.62 23.20
N THR A 197 10.53 -13.57 22.86
CA THR A 197 11.09 -12.68 23.86
C THR A 197 9.95 -12.01 24.61
N SER A 198 10.02 -12.00 25.95
CA SER A 198 9.02 -11.30 26.74
C SER A 198 9.13 -9.80 26.48
N SER A 199 8.00 -9.17 26.14
CA SER A 199 7.94 -7.73 25.91
C SER A 199 8.36 -6.92 27.15
N ASP A 200 8.26 -7.52 28.33
CA ASP A 200 8.62 -6.87 29.59
C ASP A 200 10.13 -6.69 29.77
N ASN A 201 10.94 -7.44 29.03
CA ASN A 201 12.40 -7.44 29.12
C ASN A 201 13.07 -6.58 28.06
N VAL A 202 12.32 -6.05 27.10
CA VAL A 202 12.85 -5.23 26.00
C VAL A 202 12.72 -3.76 26.37
N THR A 203 13.85 -3.14 26.71
CA THR A 203 13.90 -1.81 27.33
C THR A 203 14.42 -0.71 26.40
N SER A 204 14.72 -1.03 25.14
CA SER A 204 15.25 -0.07 24.17
C SER A 204 14.79 -0.34 22.74
N LEU A 205 14.77 0.71 21.92
CA LEU A 205 14.54 0.60 20.48
C LEU A 205 15.59 -0.27 19.79
N ALA A 206 16.85 -0.24 20.23
CA ALA A 206 17.89 -1.08 19.67
C ALA A 206 17.58 -2.58 19.82
N GLN A 207 17.10 -3.00 21.01
CA GLN A 207 16.65 -4.37 21.24
C GLN A 207 15.36 -4.69 20.46
N PHE A 208 14.42 -3.75 20.39
CA PHE A 208 13.17 -3.95 19.67
C PHE A 208 13.38 -4.12 18.15
N ALA A 209 14.23 -3.28 17.56
CA ALA A 209 14.57 -3.28 16.14
C ALA A 209 15.68 -4.26 15.78
N GLN A 210 16.21 -5.03 16.73
CA GLN A 210 17.36 -5.90 16.52
C GLN A 210 17.19 -6.86 15.32
N PRO A 211 16.05 -7.56 15.15
CA PRO A 211 15.85 -8.45 14.00
C PRO A 211 15.96 -7.72 12.66
N LEU A 212 15.47 -6.48 12.58
CA LEU A 212 15.60 -5.64 11.39
C LEU A 212 17.04 -5.22 11.15
N THR A 213 17.77 -4.79 12.19
CA THR A 213 19.17 -4.37 12.02
C THR A 213 20.10 -5.54 11.72
N ASP A 214 19.84 -6.71 12.29
CA ASP A 214 20.60 -7.94 12.01
C ASP A 214 20.35 -8.41 10.57
N TYR A 215 19.09 -8.34 10.12
CA TYR A 215 18.74 -8.59 8.72
C TYR A 215 19.48 -7.64 7.77
N LEU A 216 19.44 -6.33 8.05
CA LEU A 216 20.13 -5.33 7.23
C LEU A 216 21.66 -5.47 7.31
N GLY A 217 22.22 -5.94 8.41
CA GLY A 217 23.65 -6.27 8.51
C GLY A 217 24.06 -7.32 7.48
N ASN A 218 23.21 -8.34 7.27
CA ASN A 218 23.51 -9.51 6.46
C ASN A 218 23.04 -9.43 5.00
N VAL A 219 22.13 -8.51 4.66
CA VAL A 219 21.69 -8.34 3.26
C VAL A 219 22.85 -7.84 2.40
N ALA A 220 23.08 -8.52 1.27
CA ALA A 220 24.16 -8.21 0.34
C ALA A 220 23.87 -6.97 -0.52
N GLY A 221 22.61 -6.77 -0.88
CA GLY A 221 22.14 -5.70 -1.76
C GLY A 221 21.62 -4.48 -1.03
N LYS A 222 20.93 -3.62 -1.79
CA LYS A 222 20.15 -2.50 -1.24
C LYS A 222 18.72 -2.95 -0.93
N VAL A 223 18.04 -2.19 -0.07
CA VAL A 223 16.66 -2.47 0.30
C VAL A 223 15.74 -1.27 0.10
N ILE A 224 14.46 -1.58 -0.10
CA ILE A 224 13.34 -0.66 0.08
C ILE A 224 12.67 -1.04 1.40
N LEU A 225 12.77 -0.16 2.40
CA LEU A 225 12.10 -0.37 3.69
C LEU A 225 10.64 0.07 3.60
N VAL A 226 9.74 -0.74 4.13
CA VAL A 226 8.32 -0.39 4.27
C VAL A 226 7.93 -0.55 5.73
N GLY A 227 7.61 0.54 6.40
CA GLY A 227 7.22 0.55 7.82
C GLY A 227 5.76 0.92 7.96
N HIS A 228 4.99 0.09 8.65
CA HIS A 228 3.59 0.37 8.99
C HIS A 228 3.46 0.88 10.42
N SER A 229 2.62 1.89 10.65
CA SER A 229 2.29 2.36 12.01
C SER A 229 3.56 2.61 12.85
N LEU A 230 3.67 1.99 14.03
CA LEU A 230 4.86 2.06 14.89
C LEU A 230 6.15 1.56 14.21
N GLY A 231 6.05 0.69 13.21
CA GLY A 231 7.19 0.23 12.40
C GLY A 231 7.93 1.36 11.69
N GLY A 232 7.27 2.52 11.51
CA GLY A 232 7.90 3.77 11.08
C GLY A 232 9.08 4.21 11.98
N VAL A 233 9.00 3.94 13.28
CA VAL A 233 10.08 4.21 14.25
C VAL A 233 11.27 3.28 13.98
N SER A 234 10.99 1.98 13.82
CA SER A 234 12.01 0.96 13.55
C SER A 234 12.74 1.21 12.22
N ILE A 235 12.03 1.58 11.16
CA ILE A 235 12.68 1.92 9.88
C ILE A 235 13.48 3.23 9.97
N SER A 236 13.02 4.20 10.77
CA SER A 236 13.77 5.46 10.99
C SER A 236 15.08 5.21 11.73
N TYR A 237 15.06 4.34 12.75
CA TYR A 237 16.26 3.86 13.42
C TYR A 237 17.18 3.09 12.47
N ALA A 238 16.63 2.19 11.65
CA ALA A 238 17.40 1.45 10.66
C ALA A 238 18.04 2.37 9.60
N MET A 239 17.37 3.43 9.17
CA MET A 239 17.93 4.45 8.27
C MET A 239 19.07 5.21 8.92
N GLU A 240 18.98 5.52 10.21
CA GLU A 240 20.10 6.09 10.94
C GLU A 240 21.27 5.09 11.02
N MET A 241 21.03 3.79 11.17
CA MET A 241 22.11 2.79 11.33
C MET A 241 22.74 2.35 9.99
N PHE A 242 21.94 2.22 8.94
CA PHE A 242 22.33 1.65 7.65
C PHE A 242 21.92 2.54 6.45
N PRO A 243 22.20 3.86 6.46
CA PRO A 243 21.71 4.78 5.43
C PRO A 243 22.15 4.37 4.03
N HIS A 244 23.36 3.83 3.91
CA HIS A 244 23.91 3.38 2.63
C HIS A 244 23.23 2.10 2.10
N LYS A 245 22.55 1.28 2.92
CA LYS A 245 21.86 0.07 2.44
C LYS A 245 20.42 0.34 1.99
N ILE A 246 19.85 1.48 2.36
CA ILE A 246 18.42 1.77 2.17
C ILE A 246 18.29 2.79 1.05
N ILE A 247 17.75 2.38 -0.09
CA ILE A 247 17.58 3.29 -1.24
C ILE A 247 16.27 4.08 -1.15
N LYS A 248 15.26 3.52 -0.48
CA LYS A 248 13.96 4.15 -0.24
C LYS A 248 13.39 3.66 1.09
N ALA A 249 12.68 4.54 1.78
CA ALA A 249 11.87 4.22 2.94
C ALA A 249 10.42 4.66 2.69
N ILE A 250 9.48 3.76 2.90
CA ILE A 250 8.05 3.97 2.65
C ILE A 250 7.30 3.84 3.98
N TYR A 251 6.71 4.94 4.42
CA TYR A 251 5.91 5.02 5.64
C TYR A 251 4.43 4.77 5.26
N VAL A 252 3.86 3.66 5.69
CA VAL A 252 2.46 3.27 5.39
C VAL A 252 1.61 3.52 6.64
N THR A 253 0.82 4.60 6.64
CA THR A 253 0.12 5.11 7.83
C THR A 253 0.98 4.99 9.10
N ALA A 254 2.19 5.54 9.03
CA ALA A 254 3.24 5.23 9.98
C ALA A 254 3.71 6.45 10.76
N ILE A 255 4.14 6.18 11.99
CA ILE A 255 4.79 7.18 12.84
C ILE A 255 6.13 7.57 12.20
N MET A 256 6.33 8.87 12.00
CA MET A 256 7.54 9.38 11.34
C MET A 256 8.23 10.44 12.19
N PRO A 257 9.09 10.03 13.14
CA PRO A 257 9.71 10.93 14.10
C PRO A 257 10.74 11.87 13.44
N LYS A 258 10.85 13.09 13.98
CA LYS A 258 12.02 13.97 13.74
C LYS A 258 13.16 13.60 14.69
N ASN A 259 14.32 14.20 14.46
CA ASN A 259 15.41 14.14 15.43
C ASN A 259 14.94 14.60 16.82
N ASN A 260 15.40 13.90 17.86
CA ASN A 260 15.03 14.09 19.27
C ASN A 260 13.53 13.92 19.57
N GLN A 261 12.80 13.14 18.78
CA GLN A 261 11.43 12.72 19.11
C GLN A 261 11.37 11.21 19.34
N SER A 262 10.60 10.80 20.35
CA SER A 262 10.11 9.44 20.50
C SER A 262 8.86 9.23 19.65
N ALA A 263 8.35 8.00 19.59
CA ALA A 263 7.05 7.75 18.96
C ALA A 263 5.92 8.48 19.70
N VAL A 264 6.00 8.55 21.03
CA VAL A 264 5.00 9.22 21.87
C VAL A 264 4.98 10.72 21.57
N ASP A 265 6.15 11.34 21.37
CA ASP A 265 6.29 12.78 21.07
C ASP A 265 5.76 13.16 19.67
N THR A 266 5.54 12.18 18.79
CA THR A 266 4.94 12.46 17.49
C THR A 266 3.46 12.77 17.61
N PHE A 267 2.76 12.10 18.54
CA PHE A 267 1.33 12.28 18.74
C PHE A 267 1.02 13.70 19.23
N PRO A 268 -0.12 14.28 18.81
CA PRO A 268 -0.67 15.44 19.50
C PRO A 268 -0.76 15.15 21.01
N PRO A 269 -0.48 16.13 21.90
CA PRO A 269 -0.37 15.89 23.34
C PRO A 269 -1.54 15.11 23.95
N ASP A 270 -2.76 15.32 23.45
CA ASP A 270 -3.97 14.68 23.97
C ASP A 270 -4.33 13.36 23.30
N LEU A 271 -3.77 13.04 22.13
CA LEU A 271 -4.22 11.89 21.34
C LEU A 271 -3.86 10.56 22.02
N PHE A 272 -2.60 10.37 22.41
CA PHE A 272 -2.18 9.14 23.09
C PHE A 272 -2.84 8.97 24.47
N PRO A 273 -2.93 10.01 25.33
CA PRO A 273 -3.75 9.96 26.54
C PRO A 273 -5.22 9.62 26.29
N SER A 274 -5.83 10.15 25.22
CA SER A 274 -7.22 9.85 24.87
C SER A 274 -7.42 8.37 24.51
N PHE A 275 -6.45 7.75 23.81
CA PHE A 275 -6.52 6.31 23.52
C PHE A 275 -6.40 5.45 24.76
N LEU A 276 -5.59 5.86 25.75
CA LEU A 276 -5.54 5.18 27.05
C LEU A 276 -6.85 5.36 27.83
N ALA A 277 -7.38 6.58 27.89
CA ALA A 277 -8.62 6.89 28.60
C ALA A 277 -9.84 6.17 27.99
N ASN A 278 -9.89 6.05 26.67
CA ASN A 278 -10.94 5.33 25.94
C ASN A 278 -10.70 3.81 25.86
N GLY A 279 -9.63 3.31 26.48
CA GLY A 279 -9.31 1.88 26.54
C GLY A 279 -8.91 1.27 25.19
N VAL A 280 -8.49 2.07 24.21
CA VAL A 280 -7.97 1.60 22.92
C VAL A 280 -6.62 0.89 23.13
N PHE A 281 -5.77 1.45 23.98
CA PHE A 281 -4.53 0.83 24.41
C PHE A 281 -4.57 0.45 25.89
N SER A 282 -3.81 -0.57 26.26
CA SER A 282 -3.59 -0.98 27.64
C SER A 282 -2.10 -1.06 27.92
N LEU A 283 -1.66 -0.39 28.99
CA LEU A 283 -0.28 -0.42 29.46
C LEU A 283 -0.10 -1.54 30.49
N ASN A 284 0.99 -2.28 30.35
CA ASN A 284 1.42 -3.29 31.32
C ASN A 284 2.55 -2.73 32.19
N TYR A 285 2.56 -3.11 33.46
CA TYR A 285 3.53 -2.65 34.46
C TYR A 285 4.14 -3.85 35.20
N ALA A 286 4.81 -4.74 34.46
CA ALA A 286 5.37 -5.97 35.04
C ALA A 286 6.42 -5.70 36.13
N ASN A 287 7.10 -4.54 36.06
CA ASN A 287 8.07 -4.08 37.06
C ASN A 287 7.43 -3.28 38.22
N GLY A 288 6.11 -3.38 38.40
CA GLY A 288 5.34 -2.69 39.44
C GLY A 288 4.73 -1.36 39.00
N LEU A 289 3.62 -0.97 39.63
CA LEU A 289 2.80 0.19 39.26
C LEU A 289 3.49 1.56 39.43
N ASN A 290 4.57 1.61 40.20
CA ASN A 290 5.38 2.83 40.39
C ASN A 290 6.53 2.94 39.37
N SER A 291 6.69 1.94 38.51
CA SER A 291 7.71 1.91 37.45
C SER A 291 7.09 2.37 36.12
N ASN A 292 7.94 2.69 35.14
CA ASN A 292 7.47 2.91 33.77
C ASN A 292 6.79 1.64 33.23
N PRO A 293 5.81 1.78 32.31
CA PRO A 293 5.20 0.63 31.68
C PRO A 293 6.24 -0.18 30.91
N THR A 294 6.08 -1.51 30.95
CA THR A 294 7.00 -2.47 30.34
C THR A 294 6.54 -2.82 28.92
N SER A 295 5.24 -2.88 28.69
CA SER A 295 4.65 -3.09 27.36
C SER A 295 3.32 -2.38 27.17
N ILE A 296 2.87 -2.31 25.92
CA ILE A 296 1.56 -1.82 25.51
C ILE A 296 0.88 -2.85 24.61
N SER A 297 -0.44 -2.99 24.72
CA SER A 297 -1.24 -3.82 23.82
C SER A 297 -2.46 -3.05 23.34
N ILE A 298 -2.94 -3.38 22.14
CA ILE A 298 -4.25 -2.92 21.67
C ILE A 298 -5.34 -3.74 22.38
N ASN A 299 -6.36 -3.07 22.91
CA ASN A 299 -7.50 -3.77 23.46
C ASN A 299 -8.28 -4.47 22.34
N ARG A 300 -8.47 -5.78 22.46
CA ARG A 300 -9.13 -6.62 21.45
C ARG A 300 -10.52 -6.12 21.06
N SER A 301 -11.28 -5.56 21.99
CA SER A 301 -12.61 -5.02 21.69
C SER A 301 -12.58 -3.80 20.74
N ASN A 302 -11.45 -3.11 20.65
CA ASN A 302 -11.26 -1.90 19.84
C ASN A 302 -10.56 -2.16 18.50
N VAL A 303 -10.04 -3.37 18.27
CA VAL A 303 -9.28 -3.70 17.04
C VAL A 303 -10.15 -3.49 15.80
N ILE A 304 -11.36 -4.02 15.78
CA ILE A 304 -12.22 -3.90 14.60
C ILE A 304 -12.56 -2.42 14.36
N ASP A 305 -13.01 -1.71 15.39
CA ASP A 305 -13.55 -0.35 15.21
C ASP A 305 -12.51 0.71 14.84
N TYR A 306 -11.26 0.57 15.31
CA TYR A 306 -10.19 1.56 15.14
C TYR A 306 -9.09 1.13 14.14
N ILE A 307 -8.88 -0.17 13.93
CA ILE A 307 -7.73 -0.68 13.18
C ILE A 307 -8.15 -1.34 11.86
N ALA A 308 -9.18 -2.19 11.91
CA ALA A 308 -9.48 -3.16 10.85
C ALA A 308 -10.93 -3.05 10.33
N GLN A 309 -11.56 -1.88 10.41
CA GLN A 309 -12.99 -1.73 10.12
C GLN A 309 -13.34 -1.88 8.63
N GLU A 310 -12.37 -1.73 7.73
CA GLU A 310 -12.53 -1.94 6.29
C GLU A 310 -11.93 -3.28 5.85
N SER A 311 -11.29 -4.00 6.76
CA SER A 311 -10.65 -5.28 6.49
C SER A 311 -11.69 -6.40 6.44
N PRO A 312 -11.53 -7.41 5.56
CA PRO A 312 -12.39 -8.60 5.55
C PRO A 312 -12.45 -9.32 6.91
N LEU A 313 -13.58 -9.97 7.20
CA LEU A 313 -13.83 -10.64 8.48
C LEU A 313 -12.73 -11.66 8.83
N GLU A 314 -12.25 -12.42 7.86
CA GLU A 314 -11.20 -13.42 8.05
C GLU A 314 -9.90 -12.78 8.54
N THR A 315 -9.55 -11.62 7.98
CA THR A 315 -8.36 -10.87 8.40
C THR A 315 -8.56 -10.15 9.74
N GLN A 316 -9.78 -9.72 10.07
CA GLN A 316 -10.11 -9.21 11.40
C GLN A 316 -9.92 -10.30 12.47
N LEU A 317 -10.46 -11.50 12.22
CA LEU A 317 -10.33 -12.64 13.13
C LEU A 317 -8.88 -13.12 13.25
N LEU A 318 -8.14 -13.14 12.14
CA LEU A 318 -6.70 -13.42 12.13
C LEU A 318 -5.96 -12.42 13.04
N ALA A 319 -6.25 -11.12 12.91
CA ALA A 319 -5.62 -10.10 13.74
C ALA A 319 -5.94 -10.31 15.23
N LEU A 320 -7.21 -10.52 15.57
CA LEU A 320 -7.62 -10.78 16.97
C LEU A 320 -6.90 -12.00 17.59
N ALA A 321 -6.62 -13.02 16.78
CA ALA A 321 -5.93 -14.24 17.20
C ALA A 321 -4.41 -14.04 17.38
N LEU A 322 -3.79 -13.16 16.61
CA LEU A 322 -2.33 -13.04 16.53
C LEU A 322 -1.74 -11.78 17.18
N LEU A 323 -2.56 -10.77 17.49
CA LEU A 323 -2.09 -9.55 18.14
C LEU A 323 -1.45 -9.86 19.52
N GLY A 324 -0.20 -9.42 19.68
CA GLY A 324 0.60 -9.55 20.90
C GLY A 324 0.83 -8.21 21.59
N SER A 325 1.68 -8.21 22.61
CA SER A 325 2.14 -6.99 23.30
C SER A 325 3.34 -6.39 22.57
N THR A 326 3.51 -5.07 22.67
CA THR A 326 4.67 -4.33 22.14
C THR A 326 5.52 -3.80 23.29
N PRO A 327 6.85 -4.00 23.29
CA PRO A 327 7.71 -3.42 24.31
C PRO A 327 7.64 -1.90 24.36
N TYR A 328 7.39 -1.33 25.54
CA TYR A 328 7.24 0.12 25.68
C TYR A 328 8.58 0.86 25.47
N GLY A 329 9.67 0.29 25.97
CA GLY A 329 11.03 0.81 25.75
C GLY A 329 11.46 0.82 24.28
N GLY A 330 10.76 0.08 23.42
CA GLY A 330 10.98 0.05 21.97
C GLY A 330 10.64 1.34 21.24
N PHE A 331 9.86 2.25 21.86
CA PHE A 331 9.37 3.44 21.16
C PHE A 331 9.21 4.69 22.04
N ALA A 332 9.29 4.56 23.36
CA ALA A 332 9.09 5.66 24.30
C ALA A 332 10.29 6.61 24.42
N LEU A 333 11.48 6.17 24.01
CA LEU A 333 12.70 6.98 24.09
C LEU A 333 12.94 7.77 22.79
N PRO A 334 13.45 9.00 22.87
CA PRO A 334 13.78 9.80 21.69
C PRO A 334 14.84 9.17 20.81
N LEU A 335 14.68 9.34 19.49
CA LEU A 335 15.67 8.92 18.49
C LEU A 335 16.66 10.06 18.23
N THR A 336 17.94 9.71 18.07
CA THR A 336 18.94 10.59 17.48
C THR A 336 18.98 10.31 15.98
N LEU A 337 18.51 11.27 15.17
CA LEU A 337 18.41 11.17 13.71
C LEU A 337 19.19 12.31 13.06
N THR A 338 20.07 12.01 12.11
CA THR A 338 20.98 13.00 11.51
C THR A 338 20.61 13.31 10.05
N PRO A 339 20.82 14.55 9.57
CA PRO A 339 20.66 14.87 8.15
C PRO A 339 21.51 13.99 7.23
N GLU A 340 22.72 13.64 7.64
CA GLU A 340 23.69 12.89 6.83
C GLU A 340 23.38 11.39 6.73
N ARG A 341 22.48 10.87 7.58
CA ARG A 341 22.14 9.45 7.65
C ARG A 341 20.65 9.26 7.43
N TYR A 342 19.83 9.36 8.48
CA TYR A 342 18.37 9.32 8.37
C TYR A 342 17.81 10.29 7.31
N GLY A 343 18.32 11.53 7.27
CA GLY A 343 17.90 12.56 6.33
C GLY A 343 18.34 12.35 4.89
N SER A 344 19.35 11.50 4.65
CA SER A 344 19.90 11.24 3.31
C SER A 344 19.09 10.21 2.51
N VAL A 345 18.27 9.41 3.19
CA VAL A 345 17.47 8.35 2.56
C VAL A 345 16.23 8.97 1.91
N ARG A 346 15.89 8.56 0.68
CA ARG A 346 14.65 8.98 0.00
C ARG A 346 13.45 8.42 0.76
N ARG A 347 12.55 9.30 1.21
CA ARG A 347 11.37 8.92 2.00
C ARG A 347 10.09 9.15 1.22
N PHE A 348 9.14 8.23 1.35
CA PHE A 348 7.82 8.28 0.76
C PHE A 348 6.78 7.98 1.83
N TYR A 349 5.56 8.49 1.65
CA TYR A 349 4.47 8.26 2.58
C TYR A 349 3.23 7.72 1.85
N VAL A 350 2.52 6.77 2.45
CA VAL A 350 1.22 6.26 1.99
C VAL A 350 0.19 6.54 3.08
N VAL A 351 -0.70 7.48 2.79
CA VAL A 351 -1.81 7.89 3.67
C VAL A 351 -2.99 6.94 3.50
N THR A 352 -3.59 6.50 4.60
CA THR A 352 -4.84 5.71 4.60
C THR A 352 -6.02 6.62 4.96
N GLY A 353 -7.02 6.71 4.07
CA GLY A 353 -8.05 7.75 4.15
C GLY A 353 -9.16 7.52 5.17
N ARG A 354 -9.34 6.27 5.65
CA ARG A 354 -10.33 5.92 6.68
C ARG A 354 -9.67 5.48 8.00
N ASP A 355 -8.40 5.78 8.19
CA ASP A 355 -7.70 5.46 9.42
C ASP A 355 -8.30 6.21 10.62
N LYS A 356 -8.68 5.45 11.66
CA LYS A 356 -9.24 6.00 12.89
C LYS A 356 -8.23 6.00 14.03
N LEU A 357 -7.16 5.21 13.94
CA LEU A 357 -6.09 5.20 14.93
C LEU A 357 -5.08 6.31 14.65
N LEU A 358 -4.76 6.53 13.38
CA LEU A 358 -3.88 7.58 12.91
C LEU A 358 -4.63 8.41 11.86
N PRO A 359 -5.51 9.36 12.26
CA PRO A 359 -6.36 10.08 11.32
C PRO A 359 -5.57 10.72 10.15
N PRO A 360 -6.12 10.79 8.93
CA PRO A 360 -5.39 11.26 7.74
C PRO A 360 -4.74 12.65 7.92
N SER A 361 -5.43 13.59 8.56
CA SER A 361 -4.89 14.92 8.85
C SER A 361 -3.66 14.89 9.75
N TYR A 362 -3.57 13.91 10.64
CA TYR A 362 -2.40 13.72 11.48
C TYR A 362 -1.27 13.01 10.71
N GLN A 363 -1.59 12.04 9.85
CA GLN A 363 -0.61 11.48 8.92
C GLN A 363 0.03 12.58 8.04
N GLU A 364 -0.78 13.53 7.56
CA GLU A 364 -0.33 14.69 6.78
C GLU A 364 0.62 15.59 7.57
N SER A 365 0.27 15.94 8.81
CA SER A 365 1.12 16.82 9.62
C SER A 365 2.48 16.22 9.94
N LEU A 366 2.60 14.89 10.00
CA LEU A 366 3.88 14.19 10.20
C LEU A 366 4.86 14.48 9.05
N PHE A 367 4.43 14.33 7.79
CA PHE A 367 5.30 14.58 6.64
C PHE A 367 5.37 16.04 6.22
N GLU A 368 4.47 16.90 6.68
CA GLU A 368 4.66 18.35 6.60
C GLU A 368 5.78 18.82 7.55
N ALA A 369 5.81 18.28 8.77
CA ALA A 369 6.83 18.61 9.77
C ALA A 369 8.20 17.95 9.47
N ASN A 370 8.19 16.84 8.75
CA ASN A 370 9.39 16.09 8.36
C ASN A 370 9.28 15.69 6.87
N PRO A 371 9.68 16.58 5.94
CA PRO A 371 9.39 16.42 4.52
C PRO A 371 9.82 15.08 3.91
N VAL A 372 8.91 14.51 3.12
CA VAL A 372 9.11 13.34 2.25
C VAL A 372 9.23 13.77 0.80
N GLU A 373 9.75 12.89 -0.05
CA GLU A 373 9.88 13.16 -1.48
C GLU A 373 8.52 13.16 -2.19
N ALA A 374 7.65 12.20 -1.85
CA ALA A 374 6.26 12.18 -2.30
C ALA A 374 5.35 11.44 -1.31
N ALA A 375 4.08 11.83 -1.29
CA ALA A 375 3.03 11.18 -0.53
C ALA A 375 1.91 10.69 -1.45
N PHE A 376 1.38 9.50 -1.16
CA PHE A 376 0.30 8.83 -1.88
C PHE A 376 -0.88 8.58 -0.94
N ARG A 377 -2.06 8.28 -1.48
CA ARG A 377 -3.25 8.06 -0.65
C ARG A 377 -4.05 6.83 -1.09
N LEU A 378 -4.39 5.99 -0.13
CA LEU A 378 -5.38 4.92 -0.22
C LEU A 378 -6.68 5.41 0.42
N GLN A 379 -7.53 6.05 -0.37
CA GLN A 379 -8.68 6.84 0.12
C GLN A 379 -9.66 6.05 1.01
N LYS A 380 -9.84 4.75 0.74
CA LYS A 380 -10.82 3.92 1.41
C LYS A 380 -10.23 2.97 2.46
N SER A 381 -8.92 2.95 2.62
CA SER A 381 -8.25 2.01 3.52
C SER A 381 -8.38 2.42 4.98
N ASP A 382 -8.54 1.42 5.84
CA ASP A 382 -8.38 1.53 7.29
C ASP A 382 -6.89 1.59 7.67
N HIS A 383 -6.58 1.39 8.96
CA HIS A 383 -5.21 1.36 9.47
C HIS A 383 -4.40 0.16 8.95
N CYS A 384 -5.03 -0.85 8.38
CA CYS A 384 -4.44 -2.10 7.88
C CYS A 384 -4.59 -2.23 6.36
N PRO A 385 -3.93 -1.39 5.54
CA PRO A 385 -4.04 -1.44 4.07
C PRO A 385 -3.60 -2.78 3.48
N PHE A 386 -2.71 -3.52 4.15
CA PHE A 386 -2.31 -4.88 3.77
C PHE A 386 -3.41 -5.94 3.97
N PHE A 387 -4.53 -5.59 4.62
CA PHE A 387 -5.72 -6.41 4.73
C PHE A 387 -6.89 -5.86 3.91
N SER A 388 -7.19 -4.57 4.05
CA SER A 388 -8.36 -3.92 3.43
C SER A 388 -8.20 -3.61 1.94
N TYR A 389 -7.01 -3.16 1.52
CA TYR A 389 -6.70 -2.81 0.11
C TYR A 389 -5.30 -3.29 -0.31
N PRO A 390 -5.02 -4.60 -0.22
CA PRO A 390 -3.67 -5.14 -0.41
C PRO A 390 -3.17 -5.01 -1.85
N GLU A 391 -4.05 -5.09 -2.85
CA GLU A 391 -3.71 -4.93 -4.26
C GLU A 391 -3.28 -3.48 -4.56
N GLU A 392 -4.06 -2.49 -4.12
CA GLU A 392 -3.75 -1.08 -4.30
C GLU A 392 -2.49 -0.68 -3.51
N LEU A 393 -2.33 -1.18 -2.29
CA LEU A 393 -1.10 -0.99 -1.53
C LEU A 393 0.10 -1.55 -2.31
N THR A 394 0.01 -2.79 -2.80
CA THR A 394 1.09 -3.42 -3.55
C THR A 394 1.45 -2.61 -4.79
N ALA A 395 0.46 -2.13 -5.54
CA ALA A 395 0.71 -1.32 -6.72
C ALA A 395 1.39 0.01 -6.41
N LEU A 396 1.00 0.67 -5.32
CA LEU A 396 1.71 1.87 -4.86
C LEU A 396 3.16 1.56 -4.47
N LEU A 397 3.42 0.44 -3.77
CA LEU A 397 4.78 0.05 -3.42
C LEU A 397 5.63 -0.21 -4.66
N LEU A 398 5.08 -0.91 -5.66
CA LEU A 398 5.76 -1.14 -6.94
C LEU A 398 6.01 0.16 -7.70
N TYR A 399 5.04 1.08 -7.73
CA TYR A 399 5.20 2.38 -8.36
C TYR A 399 6.31 3.20 -7.69
N ILE A 400 6.31 3.28 -6.35
CA ILE A 400 7.35 3.98 -5.59
C ILE A 400 8.72 3.34 -5.81
N ALA A 401 8.80 2.01 -5.96
CA ALA A 401 10.06 1.35 -6.27
C ALA A 401 10.69 1.87 -7.57
N LEU A 402 9.88 2.27 -8.56
CA LEU A 402 10.30 2.74 -9.87
C LEU A 402 10.65 4.24 -9.95
N LEU A 403 10.34 5.03 -8.92
CA LEU A 403 10.73 6.45 -8.82
C LEU A 403 12.22 6.64 -8.53
#